data_AF-A0A1F3M4X3-F1
#
_entry.id   AF-A0A1F3M4X3-F1
#
_cell.length_a   1.000
_cell.length_b   1.000
_cell.length_c   1.000
_cell.angle_alpha   90.00
_cell.angle_beta   90.00
_cell.angle_gamma   90.00
#
_symmetry.space_group_name_H-M   'P 1'
#
loop_
_entity.id
_entity.type
_entity.pdbx_description
1 polymer ?
#
loop_
_entity_poly.entity_id
_entity_poly.type
_entity_poly.pdbx_seq_one_letter_code
_entity_poly.pdbx_strand_id
1 'polypeptide(L)'
;MGANYQISEKVFTKLNLSRGFRAPKIAELASNGVNEGSLNFVIGVPTLKPEYSLQLDYALRLNSKHVSAELDLFSNNVSNYIFQRKFESASIGYSITDGYSTFKYASETQIYPEVKSRSISIPTLGIGCISKIRFRMW
;
A
#
# COMPACT_ATOMS: atom_id res chain seq x y z
N MET A 1 16.23 -0.95 -4.75
CA MET A 1 17.46 -0.14 -4.82
C MET A 1 17.31 1.04 -3.87
N GLY A 2 18.38 1.45 -3.21
CA GLY A 2 18.36 2.59 -2.30
C GLY A 2 19.57 3.48 -2.55
N ALA A 3 19.35 4.79 -2.51
CA ALA A 3 20.38 5.81 -2.57
C ALA A 3 20.29 6.66 -1.31
N ASN A 4 21.44 7.04 -0.79
CA ASN A 4 21.54 7.89 0.37
C ASN A 4 22.62 8.92 0.11
N TYR A 5 22.28 10.19 0.31
CA TYR A 5 23.16 11.29 -0.02
C TYR A 5 23.14 12.35 1.08
N GLN A 6 24.33 12.77 1.47
CA GLN A 6 24.52 13.84 2.43
C GLN A 6 24.78 15.13 1.65
N ILE A 7 23.75 15.97 1.54
CA ILE A 7 23.81 17.24 0.80
C ILE A 7 24.73 18.23 1.52
N SER A 8 24.74 18.19 2.86
CA SER A 8 25.60 19.01 3.71
C SER A 8 25.77 18.32 5.07
N GLU A 9 26.66 18.79 5.93
CA GLU A 9 26.83 18.24 7.29
C GLU A 9 25.51 18.17 8.09
N LYS A 10 24.56 19.05 7.76
CA LYS A 10 23.27 19.20 8.43
C LYS A 10 22.08 18.62 7.67
N VAL A 11 22.25 18.23 6.41
CA VAL A 11 21.13 17.85 5.53
C VAL A 11 21.41 16.50 4.90
N PHE A 12 20.43 15.62 5.02
CA PHE A 12 20.55 14.24 4.63
C PHE A 12 19.30 13.79 3.90
N THR A 13 19.48 13.13 2.76
CA THR A 13 18.37 12.62 1.96
C THR A 13 18.55 11.14 1.66
N LYS A 14 17.45 10.39 1.74
CA LYS A 14 17.37 8.99 1.35
C LYS A 14 16.29 8.83 0.29
N LEU A 15 16.58 8.02 -0.69
CA LEU A 15 15.63 7.59 -1.70
C LEU A 15 15.67 6.06 -1.77
N ASN A 16 14.54 5.39 -1.61
CA ASN A 16 14.42 3.96 -1.82
C ASN A 16 13.35 3.70 -2.88
N LEU A 17 13.68 2.79 -3.80
CA LEU A 17 12.76 2.28 -4.80
C LEU A 17 12.75 0.76 -4.66
N SER A 18 11.62 0.22 -4.23
CA SER A 18 11.43 -1.19 -3.96
C SER A 18 10.35 -1.74 -4.87
N ARG A 19 10.53 -2.96 -5.36
CA ARG A 19 9.50 -3.68 -6.11
C ARG A 19 9.25 -5.02 -5.44
N GLY A 20 7.98 -5.30 -5.14
CA GLY A 20 7.50 -6.58 -4.65
C GLY A 20 6.53 -7.21 -5.63
N PHE A 21 6.24 -8.49 -5.41
CA PHE A 21 5.15 -9.17 -6.09
C PHE A 21 4.47 -10.16 -5.15
N ARG A 22 3.18 -10.40 -5.37
CA ARG A 22 2.39 -11.44 -4.70
C ARG A 22 1.86 -12.41 -5.75
N ALA A 23 2.12 -13.70 -5.54
CA ALA A 23 1.54 -14.74 -6.38
C ALA A 23 0.01 -14.85 -6.16
N PRO A 24 -0.76 -15.18 -7.20
CA PRO A 24 -2.17 -15.54 -7.05
C PRO A 24 -2.32 -16.76 -6.14
N LYS A 25 -3.29 -16.73 -5.25
CA LYS A 25 -3.60 -17.85 -4.35
C LYS A 25 -4.30 -18.96 -5.14
N ILE A 26 -4.16 -20.21 -4.68
CA ILE A 26 -4.87 -21.36 -5.26
C ILE A 26 -6.39 -21.12 -5.24
N ALA A 27 -6.93 -20.54 -4.17
CA ALA A 27 -8.33 -20.17 -4.09
C ALA A 27 -8.72 -19.11 -5.16
N GLU A 28 -7.83 -18.20 -5.55
CA GLU A 28 -8.12 -17.21 -6.59
C GLU A 28 -8.14 -17.85 -8.00
N LEU A 29 -7.35 -18.91 -8.21
CA LEU A 29 -7.23 -19.60 -9.51
C LEU A 29 -8.26 -20.72 -9.70
N ALA A 30 -8.55 -21.49 -8.66
CA ALA A 30 -9.28 -22.76 -8.73
C ALA A 30 -10.55 -22.82 -7.86
N SER A 31 -10.99 -21.71 -7.25
CA SER A 31 -12.28 -21.72 -6.53
C SER A 31 -13.42 -22.04 -7.49
N ASN A 32 -14.25 -22.99 -7.11
CA ASN A 32 -15.49 -23.30 -7.82
C ASN A 32 -16.48 -23.88 -6.81
N GLY A 33 -16.86 -23.07 -5.83
CA GLY A 33 -17.71 -23.53 -4.73
C GLY A 33 -18.27 -22.40 -3.90
N VAL A 34 -19.22 -22.77 -3.04
CA VAL A 34 -19.80 -21.86 -2.05
C VAL A 34 -18.80 -21.66 -0.92
N ASN A 35 -18.56 -20.40 -0.59
CA ASN A 35 -17.88 -20.07 0.65
C ASN A 35 -18.90 -20.09 1.78
N GLU A 36 -18.92 -21.18 2.55
CA GLU A 36 -19.84 -21.39 3.69
C GLU A 36 -19.77 -20.27 4.74
N GLY A 37 -18.63 -19.57 4.86
CA GLY A 37 -18.47 -18.47 5.81
C GLY A 37 -19.02 -17.12 5.34
N SER A 38 -19.29 -16.96 4.04
CA SER A 38 -19.81 -15.71 3.47
C SER A 38 -21.10 -15.92 2.66
N LEU A 39 -21.58 -17.17 2.53
CA LEU A 39 -22.77 -17.55 1.77
C LEU A 39 -22.76 -16.97 0.35
N ASN A 40 -21.60 -17.05 -0.31
CA ASN A 40 -21.40 -16.53 -1.66
C ASN A 40 -20.70 -17.59 -2.51
N PHE A 41 -21.11 -17.72 -3.77
CA PHE A 41 -20.47 -18.61 -4.73
C PHE A 41 -19.25 -17.91 -5.34
N VAL A 42 -18.06 -18.49 -5.20
CA VAL A 42 -16.81 -17.88 -5.69
C VAL A 42 -16.24 -18.66 -6.87
N ILE A 43 -16.05 -17.95 -7.99
CA ILE A 43 -15.45 -18.50 -9.21
C ILE A 43 -14.03 -17.97 -9.37
N GLY A 44 -13.08 -18.90 -9.37
CA GLY A 44 -11.67 -18.70 -9.66
C GLY A 44 -11.40 -18.45 -11.13
N VAL A 45 -10.30 -17.75 -11.42
CA VAL A 45 -9.88 -17.44 -12.79
C VAL A 45 -8.44 -17.91 -12.99
N PRO A 46 -8.18 -18.96 -13.79
CA PRO A 46 -6.84 -19.54 -13.93
C PRO A 46 -5.88 -18.63 -14.71
N THR A 47 -6.39 -17.60 -15.38
CA THR A 47 -5.60 -16.64 -16.17
C THR A 47 -5.16 -15.41 -15.37
N LEU A 48 -5.28 -15.42 -14.04
CA LEU A 48 -4.86 -14.30 -13.19
C LEU A 48 -3.34 -14.12 -13.20
N LYS A 49 -2.91 -12.86 -13.30
CA LYS A 49 -1.49 -12.49 -13.26
C LYS A 49 -1.08 -12.16 -11.82
N PRO A 50 0.20 -12.33 -11.46
CA PRO A 50 0.72 -11.86 -10.18
C PRO A 50 0.52 -10.35 -9.99
N GLU A 51 0.25 -9.97 -8.75
CA GLU A 51 0.22 -8.58 -8.30
C GLU A 51 1.65 -8.06 -8.18
N TYR A 52 1.91 -6.85 -8.65
CA TYR A 52 3.20 -6.18 -8.47
C TYR A 52 3.02 -4.92 -7.64
N SER A 53 3.83 -4.74 -6.60
CA SER A 53 3.90 -3.51 -5.83
C SER A 53 5.19 -2.77 -6.17
N LEU A 54 5.08 -1.48 -6.48
CA LEU A 54 6.19 -0.56 -6.66
C LEU A 54 6.09 0.48 -5.56
N GLN A 55 7.06 0.46 -4.66
CA GLN A 55 7.14 1.39 -3.54
C GLN A 55 8.29 2.36 -3.76
N LEU A 56 7.99 3.65 -3.67
CA LEU A 56 8.95 4.73 -3.66
C LEU A 56 8.90 5.38 -2.28
N ASP A 57 10.03 5.39 -1.59
CA ASP A 57 10.18 6.06 -0.30
C ASP A 57 11.24 7.15 -0.44
N TYR A 58 10.90 8.38 -0.06
CA TYR A 58 11.82 9.51 -0.05
C TYR A 58 11.83 10.15 1.32
N ALA A 59 13.00 10.24 1.94
CA ALA A 59 13.17 10.86 3.25
C ALA A 59 14.13 12.03 3.16
N LEU A 60 13.77 13.14 3.80
CA LEU A 60 14.61 14.31 3.98
C LEU A 60 14.76 14.60 5.47
N ARG A 61 15.99 14.65 5.93
CA ARG A 61 16.34 14.97 7.32
C ARG A 61 17.22 16.20 7.38
N LEU A 62 16.87 17.08 8.29
CA LEU A 62 17.60 18.29 8.63
C LEU A 62 18.02 18.15 10.09
N ASN A 63 19.32 18.19 10.36
CA ASN A 63 19.87 18.12 11.70
C ASN A 63 20.91 19.24 11.87
N SER A 64 20.50 20.28 12.59
CA SER A 64 21.34 21.40 12.99
C SER A 64 21.51 21.39 14.50
N LYS A 65 22.52 22.12 15.02
CA LYS A 65 22.82 22.20 16.46
C LYS A 65 21.61 22.55 17.34
N HIS A 66 20.64 23.29 16.80
CA HIS A 66 19.46 23.78 17.52
C HIS A 66 18.12 23.21 17.04
N VAL A 67 18.07 22.54 15.88
CA VAL A 67 16.81 22.07 15.27
C VAL A 67 17.05 20.78 14.50
N SER A 68 16.19 19.79 14.71
CA SER A 68 16.08 18.58 13.90
C SER A 68 14.68 18.50 13.29
N ALA A 69 14.58 18.15 12.02
CA ALA A 69 13.32 17.96 11.31
C ALA A 69 13.43 16.79 10.34
N GLU A 70 12.35 16.04 10.16
CA GLU A 70 12.29 14.89 9.25
C GLU A 70 10.97 14.90 8.45
N LEU A 71 11.08 14.64 7.16
CA LEU A 71 9.97 14.53 6.23
C LEU A 71 10.13 13.21 5.47
N ASP A 72 9.11 12.36 5.55
CA ASP A 72 9.07 11.09 4.84
C ASP A 72 7.90 11.08 3.85
N LEU A 73 8.18 10.95 2.57
CA LEU A 73 7.19 10.77 1.52
C LEU A 73 7.21 9.31 1.11
N PHE A 74 6.05 8.71 0.92
CA PHE A 74 5.99 7.35 0.37
C PHE A 74 4.86 7.20 -0.63
N SER A 75 5.13 6.49 -1.71
CA SER A 75 4.14 6.22 -2.75
C SER A 75 4.20 4.74 -3.08
N ASN A 76 3.05 4.09 -3.00
CA ASN A 76 2.92 2.68 -3.37
C ASN A 76 1.96 2.55 -4.55
N ASN A 77 2.45 1.99 -5.63
CA ASN A 77 1.68 1.68 -6.83
C ASN A 77 1.54 0.17 -6.94
N VAL A 78 0.31 -0.33 -6.84
CA VAL A 78 0.02 -1.76 -6.94
C VAL A 78 -0.66 -2.02 -8.28
N SER A 79 0.01 -2.78 -9.13
CA SER A 79 -0.50 -3.21 -10.42
C SER A 79 -1.09 -4.63 -10.33
N ASN A 80 -2.16 -4.88 -11.09
CA ASN A 80 -2.90 -6.15 -11.15
C ASN A 80 -3.49 -6.62 -9.81
N TYR A 81 -3.95 -5.69 -8.97
CA TYR A 81 -4.61 -5.98 -7.71
C TYR A 81 -5.80 -6.92 -7.92
N ILE A 82 -5.75 -8.11 -7.32
CA ILE A 82 -6.77 -9.15 -7.45
C ILE A 82 -7.83 -8.92 -6.38
N PHE A 83 -9.07 -8.66 -6.81
CA PHE A 83 -10.21 -8.47 -5.92
C PHE A 83 -11.44 -9.24 -6.39
N GLN A 84 -12.35 -9.51 -5.46
CA GLN A 84 -13.63 -10.12 -5.75
C GLN A 84 -14.62 -9.04 -6.21
N ARG A 85 -15.18 -9.20 -7.41
CA ARG A 85 -16.31 -8.40 -7.88
C ARG A 85 -17.55 -9.26 -8.03
N LYS A 86 -18.73 -8.67 -7.84
CA LYS A 86 -19.99 -9.34 -8.17
C LYS A 86 -20.01 -9.65 -9.66
N PHE A 87 -20.38 -10.88 -10.01
CA PHE A 87 -20.55 -11.26 -11.41
C PHE A 87 -21.96 -10.88 -11.85
N GLU A 88 -22.04 -10.00 -12.85
CA GLU A 88 -23.28 -9.60 -13.47
C GLU A 88 -23.41 -10.36 -14.80
N SER A 89 -24.51 -11.07 -15.00
CA SER A 89 -24.77 -11.80 -16.25
C SER A 89 -25.36 -10.85 -17.29
N ALA A 90 -25.03 -11.10 -18.56
CA ALA A 90 -25.42 -10.25 -19.70
C ALA A 90 -26.95 -10.09 -19.91
N SER A 91 -27.76 -10.87 -19.20
CA SER A 91 -29.21 -10.70 -19.10
C SER A 91 -29.54 -10.11 -17.72
N ILE A 92 -29.70 -8.78 -17.68
CA ILE A 92 -30.24 -7.93 -16.60
C ILE A 92 -30.44 -8.69 -15.26
N GLY A 93 -29.36 -8.83 -14.49
CA GLY A 93 -29.40 -9.47 -13.18
C GLY A 93 -28.06 -9.98 -12.65
N TYR A 94 -27.95 -10.05 -11.32
CA TYR A 94 -26.85 -10.74 -10.66
C TYR A 94 -26.96 -12.24 -10.91
N SER A 95 -25.87 -12.89 -11.33
CA SER A 95 -25.88 -14.34 -11.48
C SER A 95 -25.93 -14.98 -10.09
N ILE A 96 -27.03 -15.65 -9.79
CA ILE A 96 -27.14 -16.55 -8.64
C ILE A 96 -26.77 -17.96 -9.09
N THR A 97 -25.81 -18.56 -8.41
CA THR A 97 -25.40 -19.96 -8.65
C THR A 97 -25.70 -20.71 -7.36
N ASP A 98 -26.47 -21.80 -7.44
CA ASP A 98 -26.82 -22.63 -6.28
C ASP A 98 -27.51 -21.85 -5.14
N GLY A 99 -28.34 -20.85 -5.47
CA GLY A 99 -29.06 -20.02 -4.50
C GLY A 99 -28.24 -18.87 -3.88
N TYR A 100 -26.95 -18.74 -4.21
CA TYR A 100 -26.06 -17.71 -3.65
C TYR A 100 -25.61 -16.68 -4.70
N SER A 101 -25.28 -15.46 -4.23
CA SER A 101 -24.70 -14.43 -5.09
C SER A 101 -23.33 -14.86 -5.60
N THR A 102 -23.11 -14.78 -6.91
CA THR A 102 -21.84 -15.20 -7.54
C THR A 102 -20.84 -14.05 -7.59
N PHE A 103 -19.62 -14.34 -7.16
CA PHE A 103 -18.47 -13.43 -7.21
C PHE A 103 -17.38 -14.03 -8.10
N LYS A 104 -16.75 -13.16 -8.89
CA LYS A 104 -15.65 -13.51 -9.77
C LYS A 104 -14.44 -12.63 -9.47
N TYR A 105 -13.24 -13.21 -9.51
CA TYR A 105 -12.02 -12.44 -9.34
C TYR A 105 -11.73 -11.57 -10.58
N ALA A 106 -11.26 -10.35 -10.34
CA ALA A 106 -10.81 -9.39 -11.35
C ALA A 106 -9.49 -8.74 -10.93
N SER A 107 -8.75 -8.21 -11.90
CA SER A 107 -7.47 -7.54 -11.68
C SER A 107 -7.49 -6.10 -12.23
N GLU A 108 -7.09 -5.11 -11.42
CA GLU A 108 -6.97 -3.71 -11.83
C GLU A 108 -5.71 -3.04 -11.24
N THR A 109 -5.32 -1.86 -11.73
CA THR A 109 -4.17 -1.10 -11.20
C THR A 109 -4.66 0.00 -10.24
N GLN A 110 -4.04 0.09 -9.06
CA GLN A 110 -4.41 1.07 -8.04
C GLN A 110 -3.18 1.82 -7.51
N ILE A 111 -3.33 3.13 -7.30
CA ILE A 111 -2.25 4.04 -6.88
C ILE A 111 -2.61 4.66 -5.53
N TYR A 112 -1.71 4.54 -4.55
CA TYR A 112 -1.85 5.14 -3.23
C TYR A 112 -0.69 6.11 -2.95
N PRO A 113 -0.89 7.43 -3.15
CA PRO A 113 0.06 8.44 -2.70
C PRO A 113 -0.18 8.80 -1.22
N GLU A 114 0.85 8.74 -0.36
CA GLU A 114 0.74 9.18 1.04
C GLU A 114 1.95 10.03 1.46
N VAL A 115 1.71 11.06 2.27
CA VAL A 115 2.74 11.96 2.80
C VAL A 115 2.79 11.79 4.32
N LYS A 116 3.93 11.37 4.86
CA LYS A 116 4.12 11.16 6.29
C LYS A 116 5.05 12.22 6.90
N SER A 117 4.47 13.16 7.63
CA SER A 117 5.26 14.14 8.38
C SER A 117 5.76 13.55 9.70
N ARG A 118 7.08 13.50 9.91
CA ARG A 118 7.69 13.00 11.15
C ARG A 118 8.51 14.07 11.84
N SER A 119 7.86 14.76 12.78
CA SER A 119 8.41 15.53 13.89
C SER A 119 9.61 16.45 13.68
N ILE A 120 9.37 17.72 13.99
CA ILE A 120 10.39 18.72 14.26
C ILE A 120 10.70 18.65 15.77
N SER A 121 11.97 18.57 16.12
CA SER A 121 12.47 18.59 17.50
C SER A 121 13.57 19.64 17.62
N ILE A 122 13.37 20.60 18.51
CA ILE A 122 14.33 21.68 18.78
C ILE A 122 15.07 21.30 20.07
N PRO A 123 16.37 20.96 20.05
CA PRO A 123 17.15 20.88 21.28
C PRO A 123 17.14 22.24 21.99
N THR A 124 16.35 22.35 23.05
CA THR A 124 16.38 23.47 23.99
C THR A 124 17.72 23.49 24.70
N LEU A 125 18.41 24.64 24.68
CA LEU A 125 19.60 24.87 25.51
C LEU A 125 19.23 24.59 26.99
N GLY A 126 19.81 23.53 27.55
CA GLY A 126 19.96 23.36 29.00
C GLY A 126 18.87 22.62 29.78
N ILE A 127 17.72 22.24 29.20
CA ILE A 127 16.69 21.48 29.94
C ILE A 127 16.14 20.36 29.05
N GLY A 128 16.26 19.12 29.53
CA GLY A 128 15.95 17.89 28.80
C GLY A 128 14.46 17.66 28.55
N CYS A 129 13.90 18.31 27.53
CA CYS A 129 12.59 17.95 27.02
C CYS A 129 12.57 17.99 25.49
N ILE A 130 12.65 16.81 24.86
CA ILE A 130 12.48 16.64 23.41
C ILE A 130 10.98 16.73 23.12
N SER A 131 10.48 17.91 22.76
CA SER A 131 9.10 18.07 22.29
C SER A 131 8.98 17.48 20.88
N LYS A 132 8.65 16.20 20.79
CA LYS A 132 8.39 15.52 19.52
C LYS A 132 6.98 15.89 19.03
N ILE A 133 6.87 16.93 18.21
CA ILE A 133 5.57 17.31 17.61
C ILE A 133 5.27 16.34 16.46
N ARG A 134 4.52 15.27 16.72
CA ARG A 134 4.14 14.26 15.71
C ARG A 134 2.85 14.70 15.01
N PHE A 135 2.96 15.32 13.85
CA PHE A 135 1.80 15.53 12.97
C PHE A 135 1.43 14.20 12.31
N ARG A 136 0.33 13.59 12.76
CA ARG A 136 -0.29 12.43 12.13
C ARG A 136 -1.48 12.95 11.34
N MET A 137 -1.31 13.16 10.03
CA MET A 137 -2.44 13.40 9.13
C MET A 137 -3.10 12.05 8.87
N TRP A 138 -4.40 11.97 9.13
CA TRP A 138 -5.27 10.82 8.88
C TRP A 138 -5.91 10.95 7.51
#